data_AF-A0A7W8YHJ3-F1
#
_entry.id   AF-A0A7W8YHJ3-F1
#
_cell.length_a   1.000
_cell.length_b   1.000
_cell.length_c   1.000
_cell.angle_alpha   90.00
_cell.angle_beta   90.00
_cell.angle_gamma   90.00
#
_symmetry.space_group_name_H-M   'P 1'
#
loop_
_entity.id
_entity.type
_entity.pdbx_description
1 polymer ?
#
loop_
_entity_poly.entity_id
_entity_poly.type
_entity_poly.pdbx_seq_one_letter_code
_entity_poly.pdbx_strand_id
1 'polypeptide(L)'
;MQKNWAILLATSAALLAGCGGGGEGSETGARYAAQTVNGPALASYVGTWQADCSGHARQSLTISLKNDGSGALELAPATSYFAQADCSGPASATETLNTVITASADGTQDSALPLTAGEPATTVQIDKIISSLPQFAFHVSGPGVDYVVQESQQQWCIDLGAAGNICLHDDGLQQAQNVQAGLVLRDNVLYTVLQNNAGYALDTRYVKK
;
A
#
# COMPACT_ATOMS: atom_id res chain seq x y z
N MET A 1 -19.34 4.79 -2.68
CA MET A 1 -18.10 5.41 -2.18
C MET A 1 -17.10 5.38 -3.32
N GLN A 2 -16.68 6.54 -3.82
CA GLN A 2 -15.73 6.63 -4.93
C GLN A 2 -14.35 6.14 -4.45
N LYS A 3 -13.88 5.01 -5.01
CA LYS A 3 -12.50 4.53 -4.85
C LYS A 3 -11.64 5.49 -5.69
N ASN A 4 -11.04 6.49 -5.05
CA ASN A 4 -10.22 7.51 -5.72
C ASN A 4 -8.90 6.89 -6.25
N TRP A 5 -8.96 6.27 -7.42
CA TRP A 5 -7.80 5.94 -8.25
C TRP A 5 -7.74 6.81 -9.52
N ALA A 6 -8.32 8.01 -9.46
CA ALA A 6 -8.34 8.96 -10.57
C ALA A 6 -7.28 10.04 -10.38
N ILE A 7 -6.01 9.72 -10.60
CA ILE A 7 -5.03 10.71 -11.06
C ILE A 7 -4.17 10.04 -12.13
N LEU A 8 -4.13 10.69 -13.30
CA LEU A 8 -3.10 10.66 -14.36
C LEU A 8 -3.62 10.27 -15.74
N LEU A 9 -4.46 11.12 -16.33
CA LEU A 9 -4.45 11.33 -17.78
C LEU A 9 -4.81 12.78 -18.11
N ALA A 10 -3.79 13.63 -18.26
CA ALA A 10 -3.83 14.77 -19.18
C ALA A 10 -2.40 15.26 -19.48
N THR A 11 -1.81 14.64 -20.49
CA THR A 11 -1.02 15.25 -21.57
C THR A 11 0.17 16.16 -21.24
N SER A 12 1.33 15.61 -21.58
CA SER A 12 2.58 16.27 -21.95
C SER A 12 2.39 17.37 -23.00
N ALA A 13 3.06 18.50 -22.82
CA ALA A 13 3.65 19.27 -23.91
C ALA A 13 4.95 19.90 -23.42
N ALA A 14 6.04 19.43 -24.02
CA ALA A 14 7.42 19.87 -23.78
C ALA A 14 7.65 21.33 -24.23
N LEU A 15 8.55 22.03 -23.54
CA LEU A 15 9.47 22.99 -24.17
C LEU A 15 10.82 22.97 -23.46
N LEU A 16 11.85 23.09 -24.28
CA LEU A 16 13.27 22.84 -24.02
C LEU A 16 13.98 23.97 -23.25
N ALA A 17 14.97 23.56 -22.44
CA ALA A 17 16.28 24.19 -22.22
C ALA A 17 17.13 23.12 -21.49
N GLY A 18 18.35 22.72 -21.85
CA GLY A 18 19.43 23.38 -22.58
C GLY A 18 20.57 23.70 -21.59
N CYS A 19 21.54 22.81 -21.40
CA CYS A 19 22.96 23.06 -21.03
C CYS A 19 23.67 21.70 -20.88
N GLY A 20 24.62 21.32 -21.74
CA GLY A 20 26.07 21.49 -21.52
C GLY A 20 26.63 20.29 -20.71
N GLY A 21 27.72 19.59 -20.99
CA GLY A 21 28.90 19.71 -21.85
C GLY A 21 29.85 18.58 -21.37
N GLY A 22 30.73 18.08 -22.24
CA GLY A 22 31.50 16.85 -22.00
C GLY A 22 32.70 16.95 -21.04
N GLY A 23 33.34 15.79 -20.82
CA GLY A 23 34.64 15.68 -20.15
C GLY A 23 35.04 14.21 -19.90
N GLU A 24 36.02 13.73 -20.66
CA GLU A 24 36.70 12.45 -20.47
C GLU A 24 37.61 12.48 -19.23
N GLY A 25 37.71 11.37 -18.50
CA GLY A 25 38.63 11.22 -17.38
C GLY A 25 38.75 9.75 -16.96
N SER A 26 39.86 9.12 -17.37
CA SER A 26 40.26 7.76 -17.02
C SER A 26 40.77 7.66 -15.58
N GLU A 27 40.79 6.40 -15.10
CA GLU A 27 41.60 5.85 -14.00
C GLU A 27 41.17 6.18 -12.55
N THR A 28 40.62 5.19 -11.85
CA THR A 28 41.39 4.24 -11.03
C THR A 28 40.46 3.34 -10.22
N GLY A 29 40.85 2.08 -10.05
CA GLY A 29 40.07 1.06 -9.34
C GLY A 29 39.80 1.42 -7.89
N ALA A 30 38.59 1.88 -7.61
CA ALA A 30 38.00 1.80 -6.28
C ALA A 30 37.33 0.42 -6.16
N ARG A 31 37.91 -0.43 -5.32
CA ARG A 31 37.23 -1.62 -4.80
C ARG A 31 35.89 -1.16 -4.26
N TYR A 32 34.80 -1.71 -4.78
CA TYR A 32 33.46 -1.56 -4.22
C TYR A 32 33.49 -2.10 -2.79
N ALA A 33 33.85 -1.25 -1.83
CA ALA A 33 33.42 -1.42 -0.46
C ALA A 33 31.90 -1.40 -0.55
N ALA A 34 31.26 -2.52 -0.23
CA ALA A 34 29.82 -2.58 -0.06
C ALA A 34 29.47 -1.44 0.90
N GLN A 35 28.85 -0.38 0.36
CA GLN A 35 28.17 0.58 1.19
C GLN A 35 27.15 -0.25 1.97
N THR A 36 27.37 -0.39 3.27
CA THR A 36 26.28 -0.72 4.17
C THR A 36 25.30 0.42 4.03
N VAL A 37 24.31 0.22 3.16
CA VAL A 37 23.16 1.10 3.07
C VAL A 37 22.55 1.07 4.47
N ASN A 38 22.71 2.16 5.22
CA ASN A 38 21.96 2.44 6.43
C ASN A 38 20.50 2.66 6.01
N GLY A 39 19.88 1.61 5.49
CA GLY A 39 18.45 1.57 5.22
C GLY A 39 17.71 1.38 6.54
N PRO A 40 16.43 1.75 6.59
CA PRO A 40 15.60 1.50 7.76
C PRO A 40 15.63 0.02 8.16
N ALA A 41 15.61 -0.23 9.48
CA ALA A 41 15.50 -1.57 10.02
C ALA A 41 14.06 -2.08 9.82
N LEU A 42 13.75 -2.55 8.60
CA LEU A 42 12.41 -2.94 8.18
C LEU A 42 11.80 -4.06 9.04
N ALA A 43 12.64 -4.85 9.72
CA ALA A 43 12.21 -5.88 10.66
C ALA A 43 11.30 -5.36 11.79
N SER A 44 11.38 -4.06 12.14
CA SER A 44 10.52 -3.45 13.16
C SER A 44 9.03 -3.42 12.78
N TYR A 45 8.72 -3.48 11.48
CA TYR A 45 7.35 -3.47 10.95
C TYR A 45 6.69 -4.85 10.91
N VAL A 46 7.45 -5.92 11.17
CA VAL A 46 6.93 -7.30 11.10
C VAL A 46 5.79 -7.51 12.10
N GLY A 47 4.69 -8.07 11.60
CA GLY A 47 3.51 -8.36 12.41
C GLY A 47 2.23 -8.33 11.59
N THR A 48 1.12 -8.56 12.29
CA THR A 48 -0.22 -8.37 11.74
C THR A 48 -0.81 -7.09 12.30
N TRP A 49 -1.27 -6.25 11.38
CA TRP A 49 -1.75 -4.92 11.64
C TRP A 49 -3.20 -4.82 11.18
N GLN A 50 -4.01 -4.03 11.88
CA GLN A 50 -5.44 -3.91 11.63
C GLN A 50 -5.82 -2.44 11.63
N ALA A 51 -6.50 -1.99 10.57
CA ALA A 51 -7.00 -0.63 10.47
C ALA A 51 -8.28 -0.47 11.30
N ASP A 52 -8.66 0.79 11.52
CA ASP A 52 -9.97 1.11 12.08
C ASP A 52 -11.09 0.59 11.14
N CYS A 53 -12.25 0.28 11.72
CA CYS A 53 -13.41 -0.09 10.91
C CYS A 53 -13.92 1.12 10.12
N SER A 54 -14.21 0.92 8.84
CA SER A 54 -14.81 1.92 7.95
C SER A 54 -16.14 1.39 7.43
N GLY A 55 -17.21 1.67 8.18
CA GLY A 55 -18.54 1.12 7.90
C GLY A 55 -18.52 -0.41 7.95
N HIS A 56 -18.78 -1.07 6.82
CA HIS A 56 -18.84 -2.53 6.78
C HIS A 56 -17.51 -3.21 6.44
N ALA A 57 -16.42 -2.45 6.33
CA ALA A 57 -15.13 -2.97 5.89
C ALA A 57 -14.02 -2.66 6.90
N ARG A 58 -13.13 -3.63 7.11
CA ARG A 58 -11.93 -3.44 7.90
C ARG A 58 -10.72 -3.99 7.15
N GLN A 59 -9.70 -3.16 6.99
CA GLN A 59 -8.44 -3.58 6.39
C GLN A 59 -7.52 -4.21 7.42
N SER A 60 -6.71 -5.15 6.96
CA SER A 60 -5.59 -5.74 7.69
C SER A 60 -4.37 -5.81 6.78
N LEU A 61 -3.20 -5.74 7.39
CA LEU A 61 -1.93 -5.80 6.70
C LEU A 61 -1.02 -6.76 7.46
N THR A 62 -0.63 -7.85 6.83
CA THR A 62 0.43 -8.72 7.36
C THR A 62 1.75 -8.34 6.72
N ILE A 63 2.76 -8.10 7.56
CA ILE A 63 4.11 -7.75 7.16
C ILE A 63 5.06 -8.85 7.64
N SER A 64 5.78 -9.46 6.73
CA SER A 64 6.87 -10.42 7.01
C SER A 64 8.17 -9.98 6.34
N LEU A 65 9.29 -10.51 6.82
CA LEU A 65 10.54 -10.42 6.08
C LEU A 65 10.51 -11.43 4.94
N LYS A 66 11.01 -11.01 3.77
CA LYS A 66 11.21 -11.89 2.64
C LYS A 66 12.29 -12.93 2.99
N ASN A 67 11.99 -14.20 2.75
CA ASN A 67 12.87 -15.31 3.10
C ASN A 67 13.98 -15.57 2.05
N ASP A 68 14.57 -14.51 1.52
CA ASP A 68 15.67 -14.56 0.53
C ASP A 68 16.95 -13.86 1.03
N GLY A 69 16.94 -13.38 2.28
CA GLY A 69 18.08 -12.69 2.90
C GLY A 69 18.27 -11.24 2.45
N SER A 70 17.40 -10.70 1.59
CA SER A 70 17.49 -9.31 1.11
C SER A 70 17.18 -8.26 2.18
N GLY A 71 16.49 -8.66 3.26
CA GLY A 71 15.94 -7.74 4.26
C GLY A 71 14.70 -6.96 3.76
N ALA A 72 14.20 -7.27 2.56
CA ALA A 72 12.95 -6.73 2.05
C ALA A 72 11.75 -7.29 2.83
N LEU A 73 10.62 -6.59 2.74
CA LEU A 73 9.35 -7.02 3.30
C LEU A 73 8.48 -7.71 2.25
N GLU A 74 7.64 -8.62 2.72
CA GLU A 74 6.45 -9.09 2.03
C GLU A 74 5.23 -8.49 2.73
N LEU A 75 4.36 -7.85 1.96
CA LEU A 75 3.15 -7.19 2.43
C LEU A 75 1.94 -7.92 1.85
N ALA A 76 1.05 -8.36 2.73
CA ALA A 76 -0.20 -9.04 2.37
C ALA A 76 -1.38 -8.24 2.94
N PRO A 77 -1.93 -7.28 2.17
CA PRO A 77 -3.15 -6.59 2.54
C PRO A 77 -4.38 -7.49 2.34
N ALA A 78 -5.36 -7.34 3.20
CA ALA A 78 -6.68 -7.97 3.06
C ALA A 78 -7.76 -7.04 3.61
N THR A 79 -8.95 -7.07 3.00
CA THR A 79 -10.12 -6.34 3.47
C THR A 79 -11.19 -7.34 3.87
N SER A 80 -11.60 -7.34 5.14
CA SER A 80 -12.74 -8.14 5.61
C SER A 80 -14.00 -7.29 5.62
N TYR A 81 -15.11 -7.88 5.17
CA TYR A 81 -16.43 -7.28 5.11
C TYR A 81 -17.35 -7.90 6.16
N PHE A 82 -18.17 -7.07 6.81
CA PHE A 82 -18.96 -7.44 7.98
C PHE A 82 -20.42 -6.99 7.84
N ALA A 83 -21.34 -7.79 8.35
CA ALA A 83 -22.75 -7.39 8.43
C ALA A 83 -22.97 -6.14 9.29
N GLN A 84 -22.17 -5.96 10.36
CA GLN A 84 -22.26 -4.81 11.25
C GLN A 84 -21.33 -3.68 10.80
N ALA A 85 -21.82 -2.44 10.88
CA ALA A 85 -21.09 -1.23 10.45
C ALA A 85 -19.97 -0.78 11.42
N ASP A 86 -19.80 -1.48 12.55
CA ASP A 86 -18.66 -1.35 13.45
C ASP A 86 -17.64 -2.50 13.24
N CYS A 87 -17.88 -3.34 12.23
CA CYS A 87 -17.10 -4.52 11.91
C CYS A 87 -16.97 -5.49 13.10
N SER A 88 -18.03 -5.57 13.91
CA SER A 88 -18.20 -6.61 14.93
C SER A 88 -18.74 -7.90 14.34
N GLY A 89 -18.52 -9.01 15.06
CA GLY A 89 -18.94 -10.35 14.63
C GLY A 89 -18.02 -10.99 13.57
N PRO A 90 -18.46 -12.11 12.97
CA PRO A 90 -17.71 -12.78 11.92
C PRO A 90 -17.75 -12.00 10.61
N ALA A 91 -16.68 -12.11 9.82
CA ALA A 91 -16.63 -11.53 8.48
C ALA A 91 -17.54 -12.33 7.51
N SER A 92 -18.35 -11.63 6.73
CA SER A 92 -19.15 -12.19 5.62
C SER A 92 -18.29 -12.55 4.42
N ALA A 93 -17.21 -11.78 4.20
CA ALA A 93 -16.26 -11.98 3.11
C ALA A 93 -14.88 -11.41 3.43
N THR A 94 -13.87 -11.87 2.69
CA THR A 94 -12.53 -11.29 2.67
C THR A 94 -12.06 -11.13 1.23
N GLU A 95 -11.58 -9.93 0.92
CA GLU A 95 -10.90 -9.56 -0.32
C GLU A 95 -9.39 -9.63 -0.10
N THR A 96 -8.68 -10.31 -1.01
CA THR A 96 -7.22 -10.46 -1.02
C THR A 96 -6.66 -10.25 -2.41
N LEU A 97 -5.35 -10.06 -2.50
CA LEU A 97 -4.62 -10.17 -3.76
C LEU A 97 -4.23 -11.63 -4.03
N ASN A 98 -4.12 -12.00 -5.31
CA ASN A 98 -3.58 -13.29 -5.75
C ASN A 98 -2.05 -13.40 -5.67
N THR A 99 -1.37 -12.33 -5.27
CA THR A 99 0.09 -12.23 -5.16
C THR A 99 0.45 -11.39 -3.94
N VAL A 100 1.67 -11.56 -3.43
CA VAL A 100 2.22 -10.74 -2.37
C VAL A 100 2.89 -9.48 -2.95
N ILE A 101 2.80 -8.38 -2.21
CA ILE A 101 3.58 -7.17 -2.51
C ILE A 101 4.96 -7.36 -1.87
N THR A 102 6.01 -6.98 -2.58
CA THR A 102 7.36 -6.90 -1.99
C THR A 102 7.73 -5.45 -1.75
N ALA A 103 8.43 -5.14 -0.67
CA ALA A 103 8.86 -3.77 -0.37
C ALA A 103 10.32 -3.73 0.05
N SER A 104 11.14 -2.99 -0.70
CA SER A 104 12.56 -2.78 -0.40
C SER A 104 12.78 -1.40 0.21
N ALA A 105 13.75 -1.30 1.11
CA ALA A 105 14.18 -0.04 1.70
C ALA A 105 14.67 0.96 0.64
N ASP A 106 14.29 2.23 0.79
CA ASP A 106 14.69 3.36 -0.06
C ASP A 106 15.16 4.57 0.78
N GLY A 107 15.78 4.27 1.93
CA GLY A 107 16.29 5.25 2.89
C GLY A 107 15.23 5.77 3.86
N THR A 108 15.52 6.91 4.47
CA THR A 108 14.65 7.55 5.47
C THR A 108 14.47 9.03 5.16
N GLN A 109 13.34 9.63 5.54
CA GLN A 109 13.09 11.06 5.37
C GLN A 109 12.24 11.61 6.52
N ASP A 110 12.66 12.74 7.10
CA ASP A 110 11.79 13.50 7.99
C ASP A 110 10.71 14.24 7.19
N SER A 111 9.46 14.15 7.63
CA SER A 111 8.32 14.81 7.01
C SER A 111 7.32 15.28 8.05
N ALA A 112 6.70 16.44 7.81
CA ALA A 112 5.61 16.94 8.63
C ALA A 112 4.29 16.38 8.07
N LEU A 113 3.63 15.48 8.82
CA LEU A 113 2.46 14.75 8.35
C LEU A 113 1.37 14.71 9.44
N PRO A 114 0.09 15.00 9.11
CA PRO A 114 -1.01 14.78 10.05
C PRO A 114 -1.28 13.28 10.15
N LEU A 115 -0.93 12.66 11.28
CA LEU A 115 -1.14 11.22 11.52
C LEU A 115 -2.59 10.87 11.87
N THR A 116 -3.43 11.88 12.08
CA THR A 116 -4.85 11.74 12.37
C THR A 116 -5.61 12.83 11.61
N ALA A 117 -6.76 12.47 11.03
CA ALA A 117 -7.56 13.42 10.27
C ALA A 117 -8.03 14.57 11.17
N GLY A 118 -7.80 15.81 10.72
CA GLY A 118 -8.17 17.02 11.46
C GLY A 118 -7.14 17.47 12.52
N GLU A 119 -6.09 16.69 12.77
CA GLU A 119 -5.02 17.06 13.70
C GLU A 119 -3.87 17.81 13.00
N PRO A 120 -3.12 18.66 13.73
CA PRO A 120 -1.93 19.30 13.20
C PRO A 120 -0.89 18.30 12.71
N ALA A 121 -0.15 18.69 11.67
CA ALA A 121 0.99 17.91 11.19
C ALA A 121 2.06 17.79 12.28
N THR A 122 2.62 16.59 12.43
CA THR A 122 3.76 16.33 13.31
C THR A 122 4.94 15.85 12.50
N THR A 123 6.16 16.23 12.90
CA THR A 123 7.37 15.69 12.25
C THR A 123 7.52 14.21 12.60
N VAL A 124 7.63 13.38 11.58
CA VAL A 124 7.87 11.93 11.65
C VAL A 124 9.06 11.59 10.77
N GLN A 125 9.86 10.61 11.19
CA GLN A 125 10.80 9.94 10.31
C GLN A 125 10.04 8.86 9.53
N ILE A 126 10.02 8.98 8.22
CA ILE A 126 9.44 8.02 7.29
C ILE A 126 10.54 7.07 6.84
N ASP A 127 10.32 5.78 7.03
CA ASP A 127 11.11 4.73 6.41
C ASP A 127 10.59 4.52 5.00
N LYS A 128 11.33 5.04 4.03
CA LYS A 128 10.92 5.02 2.62
C LYS A 128 11.05 3.59 2.10
N ILE A 129 10.04 3.17 1.34
CA ILE A 129 10.01 1.87 0.68
C ILE A 129 9.60 2.02 -0.78
N ILE A 130 10.16 1.17 -1.62
CA ILE A 130 9.67 0.92 -2.98
C ILE A 130 8.88 -0.38 -2.93
N SER A 131 7.57 -0.27 -3.08
CA SER A 131 6.67 -1.42 -3.15
C SER A 131 6.54 -1.89 -4.58
N SER A 132 6.84 -3.15 -4.83
CA SER A 132 6.65 -3.82 -6.11
C SER A 132 5.51 -4.82 -5.99
N LEU A 133 4.46 -4.57 -6.75
CA LEU A 133 3.30 -5.44 -6.91
C LEU A 133 3.38 -6.07 -8.31
N PRO A 134 3.65 -7.37 -8.42
CA PRO A 134 3.57 -8.09 -9.69
C PRO A 134 2.17 -7.97 -10.31
N GLN A 135 2.00 -8.49 -11.52
CA GLN A 135 0.68 -8.59 -12.14
C GLN A 135 -0.31 -9.26 -11.15
N PHE A 136 -1.46 -8.63 -10.91
CA PHE A 136 -2.30 -8.96 -9.77
C PHE A 136 -3.79 -8.96 -10.12
N ALA A 137 -4.58 -9.69 -9.36
CA ALA A 137 -6.03 -9.63 -9.39
C ALA A 137 -6.54 -9.66 -7.95
N PHE A 138 -7.68 -8.99 -7.73
CA PHE A 138 -8.41 -9.11 -6.48
C PHE A 138 -9.20 -10.42 -6.48
N HIS A 139 -9.38 -11.00 -5.30
CA HIS A 139 -10.23 -12.16 -5.11
C HIS A 139 -11.03 -11.97 -3.85
N VAL A 140 -12.34 -12.22 -3.94
CA VAL A 140 -13.26 -12.12 -2.80
C VAL A 140 -13.80 -13.50 -2.49
N SER A 141 -13.70 -13.90 -1.23
CA SER A 141 -14.15 -15.21 -0.76
C SER A 141 -14.86 -15.09 0.58
N GLY A 142 -15.84 -15.97 0.84
CA GLY A 142 -16.56 -16.00 2.10
C GLY A 142 -17.99 -16.54 1.94
N PRO A 143 -18.67 -16.82 3.07
CA PRO A 143 -20.00 -17.39 3.05
C PRO A 143 -21.08 -16.48 2.45
N GLY A 144 -20.86 -15.16 2.46
CA GLY A 144 -21.80 -14.19 1.89
C GLY A 144 -21.49 -13.77 0.46
N VAL A 145 -20.60 -14.47 -0.26
CA VAL A 145 -20.11 -14.02 -1.57
C VAL A 145 -20.78 -14.78 -2.70
N ASP A 146 -21.45 -14.05 -3.59
CA ASP A 146 -21.90 -14.53 -4.89
C ASP A 146 -21.05 -13.91 -6.00
N TYR A 147 -20.71 -14.73 -7.00
CA TYR A 147 -20.02 -14.25 -8.21
C TYR A 147 -20.99 -14.19 -9.38
N VAL A 148 -21.31 -12.97 -9.81
CA VAL A 148 -22.42 -12.71 -10.73
C VAL A 148 -22.02 -11.76 -11.85
N VAL A 149 -22.77 -11.82 -12.95
CA VAL A 149 -22.71 -10.82 -14.02
C VAL A 149 -23.90 -9.88 -13.85
N GLN A 150 -23.63 -8.62 -13.58
CA GLN A 150 -24.64 -7.56 -13.55
C GLN A 150 -24.18 -6.44 -14.49
N GLU A 151 -25.09 -5.92 -15.31
CA GLU A 151 -24.81 -4.86 -16.29
C GLU A 151 -23.65 -5.19 -17.25
N SER A 152 -23.47 -6.46 -17.59
CA SER A 152 -22.36 -6.99 -18.41
C SER A 152 -20.97 -6.91 -17.76
N GLN A 153 -20.88 -6.58 -16.47
CA GLN A 153 -19.66 -6.57 -15.68
C GLN A 153 -19.66 -7.77 -14.71
N GLN A 154 -18.54 -8.50 -14.63
CA GLN A 154 -18.35 -9.52 -13.60
C GLN A 154 -18.09 -8.85 -12.26
N GLN A 155 -18.75 -9.33 -11.20
CA GLN A 155 -18.72 -8.72 -9.87
C GLN A 155 -18.80 -9.79 -8.78
N TRP A 156 -18.12 -9.55 -7.66
CA TRP A 156 -18.38 -10.23 -6.39
C TRP A 156 -19.40 -9.41 -5.60
N CYS A 157 -20.57 -9.97 -5.36
CA CYS A 157 -21.59 -9.37 -4.51
C CYS A 157 -21.57 -10.03 -3.14
N ILE A 158 -21.40 -9.22 -2.10
CA ILE A 158 -21.29 -9.62 -0.71
C ILE A 158 -22.61 -9.29 -0.01
N ASP A 159 -23.30 -10.31 0.49
CA ASP A 159 -24.48 -10.17 1.35
C ASP A 159 -24.07 -9.78 2.78
N LEU A 160 -24.53 -8.61 3.22
CA LEU A 160 -24.35 -8.08 4.57
C LEU A 160 -25.62 -8.23 5.42
N GLY A 161 -26.59 -9.02 4.97
CA GLY A 161 -27.87 -9.26 5.61
C GLY A 161 -28.75 -8.02 5.59
N ALA A 162 -29.16 -7.54 6.77
CA ALA A 162 -30.05 -6.38 6.88
C ALA A 162 -29.43 -5.07 6.33
N ALA A 163 -28.11 -4.99 6.21
CA ALA A 163 -27.40 -3.86 5.62
C ALA A 163 -27.43 -3.87 4.07
N GLY A 164 -27.94 -4.93 3.45
CA GLY A 164 -28.01 -5.10 2.00
C GLY A 164 -26.72 -5.70 1.42
N ASN A 165 -26.45 -5.41 0.15
CA ASN A 165 -25.34 -5.99 -0.59
C ASN A 165 -24.29 -4.94 -0.97
N ILE A 166 -23.01 -5.35 -0.97
CA ILE A 166 -21.91 -4.62 -1.58
C ILE A 166 -21.43 -5.41 -2.79
N CYS A 167 -21.47 -4.84 -3.98
CA CYS A 167 -20.88 -5.45 -5.17
C CYS A 167 -19.57 -4.78 -5.54
N LEU A 168 -18.53 -5.58 -5.72
CA LEU A 168 -17.19 -5.20 -6.12
C LEU A 168 -16.96 -5.70 -7.53
N HIS A 169 -16.57 -4.82 -8.45
CA HIS A 169 -16.24 -5.23 -9.81
C HIS A 169 -15.02 -6.16 -9.81
N ASP A 170 -15.09 -7.22 -10.61
CA ASP A 170 -13.90 -7.94 -11.05
C ASP A 170 -13.31 -7.22 -12.26
N ASP A 171 -12.31 -6.39 -12.00
CA ASP A 171 -11.53 -5.70 -13.04
C ASP A 171 -10.57 -6.66 -13.77
N GLY A 172 -10.51 -7.93 -13.36
CA GLY A 172 -9.63 -8.94 -13.87
C GLY A 172 -8.18 -8.69 -13.53
N LEU A 173 -7.30 -9.22 -14.37
CA LEU A 173 -5.86 -9.17 -14.18
C LEU A 173 -5.31 -7.76 -14.47
N GLN A 174 -4.84 -7.10 -13.42
CA GLN A 174 -4.21 -5.79 -13.43
C GLN A 174 -2.71 -5.88 -13.73
N GLN A 175 -2.17 -4.85 -14.37
CA GLN A 175 -0.74 -4.77 -14.69
C GLN A 175 0.12 -4.62 -13.44
N ALA A 176 1.38 -5.06 -13.52
CA ALA A 176 2.35 -4.86 -12.45
C ALA A 176 2.55 -3.37 -12.15
N GLN A 177 2.77 -3.04 -10.88
CA GLN A 177 2.94 -1.67 -10.40
C GLN A 177 4.15 -1.56 -9.47
N ASN A 178 4.81 -0.40 -9.52
CA ASN A 178 5.78 -0.01 -8.51
C ASN A 178 5.32 1.31 -7.90
N VAL A 179 5.30 1.36 -6.57
CA VAL A 179 4.77 2.48 -5.80
C VAL A 179 5.82 2.95 -4.79
N GLN A 180 6.10 4.25 -4.81
CA GLN A 180 6.89 4.88 -3.75
C GLN A 180 5.97 5.12 -2.55
N ALA A 181 6.32 4.50 -1.44
CA ALA A 181 5.55 4.55 -0.20
C ALA A 181 6.51 4.75 0.98
N GLY A 182 5.94 4.80 2.17
CA GLY A 182 6.71 4.85 3.40
C GLY A 182 5.96 4.17 4.53
N LEU A 183 6.72 3.77 5.54
CA LEU A 183 6.22 3.24 6.79
C LEU A 183 6.65 4.17 7.92
N VAL A 184 5.77 4.35 8.90
CA VAL A 184 6.07 5.05 10.14
C VAL A 184 5.56 4.19 11.29
N LEU A 185 6.42 3.91 12.26
CA LEU A 185 6.02 3.28 13.51
C LEU A 185 6.13 4.31 14.64
N ARG A 186 5.00 4.63 15.27
CA ARG A 186 4.95 5.53 16.43
C ARG A 186 3.98 4.97 17.46
N ASP A 187 4.44 4.84 18.70
CA ASP A 187 3.63 4.33 19.83
C ASP A 187 2.94 2.98 19.53
N ASN A 188 3.65 2.08 18.84
CA ASN A 188 3.14 0.78 18.40
C ASN A 188 1.90 0.86 17.47
N VAL A 189 1.73 2.00 16.80
CA VAL A 189 0.78 2.22 15.70
C VAL A 189 1.59 2.33 14.41
N LEU A 190 1.20 1.55 13.42
CA LEU A 190 1.75 1.58 12.08
C LEU A 190 0.97 2.59 11.24
N TYR A 191 1.69 3.44 10.51
CA TYR A 191 1.11 4.29 9.48
C TYR A 191 1.76 3.95 8.15
N THR A 192 0.94 3.70 7.13
CA THR A 192 1.38 3.69 5.74
C THR A 192 1.22 5.09 5.17
N VAL A 193 2.19 5.51 4.38
CA VAL A 193 2.15 6.79 3.67
C VAL A 193 2.44 6.55 2.19
N LEU A 194 1.78 7.33 1.33
CA LEU A 194 2.01 7.30 -0.11
C LEU A 194 2.65 8.60 -0.55
N GLN A 195 3.60 8.49 -1.48
CA GLN A 195 4.22 9.66 -2.08
C GLN A 195 3.30 10.24 -3.18
N ASN A 196 3.13 11.54 -3.16
CA ASN A 196 2.43 12.33 -4.17
C ASN A 196 3.26 13.57 -4.54
N ASN A 197 2.72 14.42 -5.41
CA ASN A 197 3.43 15.62 -5.89
C ASN A 197 3.73 16.66 -4.79
N ALA A 198 3.05 16.57 -3.64
CA ALA A 198 3.22 17.47 -2.48
C ALA A 198 4.07 16.85 -1.36
N GLY A 199 4.65 15.66 -1.57
CA GLY A 199 5.42 14.93 -0.56
C GLY A 199 4.73 13.62 -0.16
N TYR A 200 4.68 13.33 1.13
CA TYR A 200 3.99 12.15 1.66
C TYR A 200 2.62 12.52 2.22
N ALA A 201 1.62 11.67 1.98
CA ALA A 201 0.31 11.76 2.60
C ALA A 201 0.00 10.48 3.37
N LEU A 202 -0.74 10.61 4.48
CA LEU A 202 -1.26 9.47 5.22
C LEU A 202 -2.15 8.64 4.29
N ASP A 203 -1.86 7.35 4.19
CA ASP A 203 -2.72 6.39 3.51
C ASP A 203 -3.59 5.69 4.54
N THR A 204 -2.99 4.87 5.42
CA THR A 204 -3.74 4.09 6.39
C THR A 204 -3.05 4.06 7.75
N ARG A 205 -3.84 4.16 8.81
CA ARG A 205 -3.42 3.92 10.19
C ARG A 205 -3.82 2.50 10.61
N TYR A 206 -2.90 1.79 11.23
CA TYR A 206 -3.11 0.44 11.75
C TYR A 206 -2.65 0.30 13.20
N VAL A 207 -3.41 -0.47 13.98
CA VAL A 207 -3.01 -0.95 15.30
C VAL A 207 -2.55 -2.40 15.21
N LYS A 208 -1.62 -2.78 16.09
CA LYS A 208 -1.12 -4.16 16.15
C LYS A 208 -2.22 -5.10 16.65
N LYS A 209 -2.36 -6.26 16.01
CA LYS A 209 -3.29 -7.33 16.42
C LYS A 209 -2.68 -8.24 17.47
#